data_AF-A0A2N7RIC2-F1
#
_entry.id   AF-A0A2N7RIC2-F1
#
_cell.length_a   1.000
_cell.length_b   1.000
_cell.length_c   1.000
_cell.angle_alpha   90.00
_cell.angle_beta   90.00
_cell.angle_gamma   90.00
#
_symmetry.space_group_name_H-M   'P 1'
#
loop_
_entity.id
_entity.type
_entity.pdbx_description
1 polymer ?
#
loop_
_entity_poly.entity_id
_entity_poly.type
_entity_poly.pdbx_seq_one_letter_code
_entity_poly.pdbx_strand_id
1 'polypeptide(L)'
;MLRIRGTVGAMPVDLTVELDDSDWAKLGAALGAHTQSEQPQAAELTPAAKPLNQDDALWQVAQDLLRKAGQLNGPDLLDQLEGLTGSAAAGKRLLVRLRHSAGVKVASGGDTPLYSWIE
;
A
#
# COMPACT_ATOMS: atom_id res chain seq x y z
N MET A 1 15.80 -12.35 -17.55
CA MET A 1 16.02 -12.58 -16.10
C MET A 1 15.29 -11.51 -15.31
N LEU A 2 14.41 -11.92 -14.39
CA LEU A 2 13.61 -11.06 -13.50
C LEU A 2 14.10 -11.23 -12.05
N ARG A 3 14.10 -10.14 -11.28
CA ARG A 3 14.49 -10.12 -9.86
C ARG A 3 13.30 -9.69 -9.04
N ILE A 4 12.90 -10.53 -8.10
CA ILE A 4 11.76 -10.27 -7.21
C ILE A 4 12.30 -10.17 -5.80
N ARG A 5 12.04 -9.06 -5.11
CA ARG A 5 12.43 -8.87 -3.71
C ARG A 5 11.19 -8.95 -2.84
N GLY A 6 11.28 -9.72 -1.77
CA GLY A 6 10.18 -9.92 -0.83
C GLY A 6 10.68 -10.32 0.54
N THR A 7 9.77 -10.72 1.41
CA THR A 7 10.07 -11.21 2.76
C THR A 7 9.34 -12.54 2.97
N VAL A 8 9.98 -13.46 3.70
CA VAL A 8 9.33 -14.68 4.21
C VAL A 8 9.36 -14.60 5.73
N GLY A 9 8.19 -14.36 6.32
CA GLY A 9 8.13 -13.90 7.72
C GLY A 9 8.89 -12.58 7.87
N ALA A 10 9.85 -12.53 8.80
CA ALA A 10 10.69 -11.35 9.03
C ALA A 10 11.99 -11.31 8.20
N MET A 11 12.30 -12.35 7.42
CA MET A 11 13.56 -12.42 6.66
C MET A 11 13.40 -11.86 5.25
N PRO A 12 14.22 -10.86 4.84
CA PRO A 12 14.24 -10.39 3.45
C PRO A 12 14.87 -11.42 2.53
N VAL A 13 14.25 -11.64 1.37
CA VAL A 13 14.69 -12.58 0.34
C VAL A 13 14.71 -11.93 -1.05
N ASP A 14 15.69 -12.31 -1.87
CA ASP A 14 15.81 -11.95 -3.29
C ASP A 14 15.66 -13.21 -4.13
N LEU A 15 14.68 -13.22 -5.03
CA LEU A 15 14.31 -14.35 -5.85
C LEU A 15 14.67 -14.14 -7.32
N THR A 16 15.38 -15.16 -7.79
CA THR A 16 15.82 -15.42 -9.16
C THR A 16 14.78 -16.00 -10.08
N VAL A 17 14.12 -15.24 -10.96
CA VAL A 17 13.26 -15.87 -11.97
C VAL A 17 13.86 -15.75 -13.37
N GLU A 18 14.17 -16.89 -13.96
CA GLU A 18 14.55 -17.04 -15.36
C GLU A 18 13.28 -17.46 -16.13
N LEU A 19 12.89 -16.67 -17.13
CA LEU A 19 11.75 -16.97 -18.00
C LEU A 19 12.22 -17.02 -19.45
N ASP A 20 11.63 -17.93 -20.24
CA ASP A 20 11.82 -18.00 -21.69
C ASP A 20 10.95 -16.96 -22.41
N ASP A 21 11.17 -16.81 -23.72
CA ASP A 21 10.46 -15.84 -24.57
C ASP A 21 8.93 -16.02 -24.53
N SER A 22 8.46 -17.26 -24.48
CA SER A 22 7.04 -17.62 -24.41
C SER A 22 6.42 -17.19 -23.08
N ASP A 23 7.12 -17.40 -21.97
CA ASP A 23 6.65 -16.99 -20.67
C ASP A 23 6.74 -15.47 -20.46
N TRP A 24 7.70 -14.79 -21.09
CA TRP A 24 7.72 -13.32 -21.19
C TRP A 24 6.51 -12.77 -21.95
N ALA A 25 6.12 -13.41 -23.06
CA ALA A 25 4.95 -13.02 -23.84
C ALA A 25 3.64 -13.17 -23.04
N LYS A 26 3.48 -14.26 -22.30
CA LYS A 26 2.32 -14.48 -21.41
C LYS A 26 2.27 -13.46 -20.27
N LEU A 27 3.42 -13.14 -19.67
CA LEU A 27 3.52 -12.12 -18.63
C LEU A 27 3.10 -10.74 -19.17
N GLY A 28 3.56 -10.39 -20.37
CA GLY A 28 3.18 -9.16 -21.07
C GLY A 28 1.69 -9.11 -21.43
N ALA A 29 1.12 -10.22 -21.88
CA ALA A 29 -0.30 -10.33 -22.22
C ALA A 29 -1.21 -10.23 -20.99
N ALA A 30 -0.82 -10.84 -19.86
CA ALA A 30 -1.53 -10.67 -18.60
C ALA A 30 -1.51 -9.20 -18.15
N LEU A 31 -0.33 -8.54 -18.19
CA LEU A 31 -0.21 -7.11 -17.87
C LEU A 31 -1.03 -6.23 -18.82
N GLY A 32 -1.03 -6.54 -20.12
CA GLY A 32 -1.78 -5.82 -21.15
C GLY A 32 -3.30 -6.02 -21.08
N ALA A 33 -3.78 -7.19 -20.69
CA ALA A 33 -5.21 -7.48 -20.55
C ALA A 33 -5.89 -6.66 -19.42
N HIS A 34 -5.12 -6.22 -18.42
CA HIS A 34 -5.58 -5.26 -17.41
C HIS A 34 -5.70 -3.82 -17.93
N THR A 35 -5.24 -3.55 -19.15
CA THR A 35 -5.19 -2.20 -19.76
C THR A 35 -6.22 -2.04 -20.89
N GLN A 36 -7.00 -3.07 -21.20
CA GLN A 36 -7.96 -3.07 -22.31
C GLN A 36 -9.41 -3.12 -21.80
N SER A 37 -9.69 -2.30 -20.79
CA SER A 37 -11.01 -1.67 -20.68
C SER A 37 -10.75 -0.22 -21.05
N GLU A 38 -11.49 0.30 -22.03
CA GLU A 38 -11.51 1.71 -22.45
C GLU A 38 -10.50 2.11 -23.55
N GLN A 39 -10.97 2.03 -24.79
CA GLN A 39 -10.56 2.89 -25.91
C GLN A 39 -11.83 3.49 -26.52
N PRO A 40 -11.78 4.57 -27.35
CA PRO A 40 -10.65 5.45 -27.68
C PRO A 40 -11.01 6.96 -27.76
N GLN A 41 -10.14 7.89 -27.33
CA GLN A 41 -9.78 9.07 -28.16
C GLN A 41 -8.72 10.00 -27.53
N ALA A 42 -7.77 10.35 -28.40
CA ALA A 42 -7.15 11.66 -28.61
C ALA A 42 -6.62 12.45 -27.40
N ALA A 43 -5.29 12.58 -27.39
CA ALA A 43 -4.50 13.66 -26.76
C ALA A 43 -4.64 13.66 -25.21
N GLU A 44 -3.63 13.88 -24.37
CA GLU A 44 -2.54 14.84 -24.34
C GLU A 44 -1.52 14.32 -23.31
N LEU A 45 -0.28 14.76 -23.46
CA LEU A 45 0.88 14.74 -22.56
C LEU A 45 0.67 14.35 -21.06
N THR A 46 1.66 13.60 -20.51
CA THR A 46 2.10 13.46 -19.08
C THR A 46 1.68 12.17 -18.30
N PRO A 47 2.33 11.80 -17.17
CA PRO A 47 3.28 10.67 -17.12
C PRO A 47 2.89 9.53 -16.15
N ALA A 48 3.35 8.31 -16.43
CA ALA A 48 3.57 7.20 -15.49
C ALA A 48 2.56 7.03 -14.34
N ALA A 49 1.44 6.34 -14.60
CA ALA A 49 0.52 5.89 -13.57
C ALA A 49 1.16 4.78 -12.70
N LYS A 50 1.53 5.17 -11.48
CA LYS A 50 1.92 4.30 -10.35
C LYS A 50 0.83 3.26 -10.03
N PRO A 51 1.13 2.20 -9.26
CA PRO A 51 0.13 1.31 -8.67
C PRO A 51 -0.66 2.05 -7.58
N LEU A 52 -1.45 3.05 -7.97
CA LEU A 52 -2.23 3.90 -7.08
C LEU A 52 -3.32 3.09 -6.35
N ASN A 53 -3.79 2.00 -6.97
CA ASN A 53 -4.95 1.25 -6.52
C ASN A 53 -4.69 0.35 -5.30
N GLN A 54 -3.48 -0.22 -5.17
CA GLN A 54 -3.13 -1.06 -4.02
C GLN A 54 -2.88 -0.22 -2.77
N ASP A 55 -2.15 0.89 -2.91
CA ASP A 55 -1.96 1.87 -1.84
C ASP A 55 -3.31 2.46 -1.38
N ASP A 56 -4.26 2.69 -2.29
CA ASP A 56 -5.59 3.16 -1.92
C ASP A 56 -6.42 2.09 -1.20
N ALA A 57 -6.38 0.84 -1.65
CA ALA A 57 -7.04 -0.26 -0.95
C ALA A 57 -6.50 -0.44 0.48
N LEU A 58 -5.17 -0.42 0.65
CA LEU A 58 -4.52 -0.47 1.97
C LEU A 58 -4.88 0.75 2.83
N TRP A 59 -5.02 1.92 2.21
CA TRP A 59 -5.45 3.14 2.88
C TRP A 59 -6.90 3.08 3.37
N GLN A 60 -7.83 2.51 2.59
CA GLN A 60 -9.21 2.29 3.04
C GLN A 60 -9.27 1.34 4.24
N VAL A 61 -8.51 0.23 4.18
CA VAL A 61 -8.45 -0.75 5.28
C VAL A 61 -7.84 -0.13 6.55
N ALA A 62 -6.79 0.68 6.41
CA ALA A 62 -6.18 1.40 7.53
C ALA A 62 -7.16 2.36 8.24
N GLN A 63 -7.97 3.09 7.46
CA GLN A 63 -9.01 3.97 8.00
C GLN A 63 -10.13 3.17 8.68
N ASP A 64 -10.60 2.09 8.06
CA ASP A 64 -11.63 1.21 8.63
C ASP A 64 -11.17 0.55 9.94
N LEU A 65 -9.91 0.15 10.02
CA LEU A 65 -9.30 -0.37 11.25
C LEU A 65 -9.34 0.67 12.37
N LEU A 66 -8.87 1.90 12.09
CA LEU A 66 -8.88 2.97 13.09
C LEU A 66 -10.30 3.35 13.50
N ARG A 67 -11.24 3.35 12.56
CA ARG A 67 -12.66 3.62 12.83
C ARG A 67 -13.29 2.53 13.69
N LYS A 68 -13.02 1.25 13.40
CA LYS A 68 -13.51 0.11 14.19
C LYS A 68 -12.92 0.08 15.59
N ALA A 69 -11.64 0.41 15.73
CA ALA A 69 -10.98 0.48 17.02
C ALA A 69 -11.40 1.72 17.83
N GLY A 70 -11.88 2.78 17.17
CA GLY A 70 -12.26 4.06 17.76
C GLY A 70 -11.05 4.90 18.16
N GLN A 71 -10.16 4.34 18.97
CA GLN A 71 -8.88 4.94 19.35
C GLN A 71 -7.76 3.88 19.40
N LEU A 72 -6.56 4.27 18.93
CA LEU A 72 -5.36 3.45 19.03
C LEU A 72 -4.14 4.30 19.38
N ASN A 73 -3.20 3.70 20.10
CA ASN A 73 -1.91 4.33 20.38
C ASN A 73 -1.00 4.20 19.15
N GLY A 74 -0.09 5.15 18.95
CA GLY A 74 0.83 5.16 17.79
C GLY A 74 1.60 3.86 17.56
N PRO A 75 2.18 3.21 18.59
CA PRO A 75 2.87 1.94 18.43
C PRO A 75 1.94 0.80 17.99
N ASP A 76 0.78 0.65 18.64
CA ASP A 76 -0.25 -0.35 18.30
C ASP A 76 -0.81 -0.16 16.89
N LEU A 77 -1.04 1.10 16.50
CA LEU A 77 -1.52 1.43 15.17
C LEU A 77 -0.45 1.10 14.13
N LEU A 78 0.82 1.42 14.41
CA LEU A 78 1.91 1.09 13.51
C LEU A 78 2.05 -0.44 13.33
N ASP A 79 2.07 -1.21 14.41
CA ASP A 79 2.18 -2.68 14.35
C ASP A 79 1.08 -3.31 13.48
N GLN A 80 -0.17 -2.86 13.65
CA GLN A 80 -1.29 -3.31 12.82
C GLN A 80 -1.14 -2.92 11.34
N LEU A 81 -0.67 -1.71 11.05
CA LEU A 81 -0.43 -1.26 9.67
C LEU A 81 0.75 -2.02 9.03
N GLU A 82 1.77 -2.35 9.81
CA GLU A 82 2.90 -3.19 9.35
C GLU A 82 2.43 -4.61 9.06
N GLY A 83 1.56 -5.19 9.90
CA GLY A 83 0.93 -6.49 9.66
C GLY A 83 0.03 -6.52 8.41
N LEU A 84 -0.72 -5.43 8.16
CA LEU A 84 -1.57 -5.30 6.97
C LEU A 84 -0.78 -5.12 5.67
N THR A 85 0.32 -4.37 5.73
CA THR A 85 1.14 -4.08 4.55
C THR A 85 2.26 -5.09 4.32
N GLY A 86 2.57 -5.93 5.32
CA GLY A 86 3.72 -6.83 5.32
C GLY A 86 5.08 -6.11 5.28
N SER A 87 5.11 -4.79 5.49
CA SER A 87 6.34 -3.99 5.38
C SER A 87 6.33 -2.79 6.32
N ALA A 88 7.38 -2.71 7.16
CA ALA A 88 7.60 -1.58 8.06
C ALA A 88 7.64 -0.21 7.34
N ALA A 89 8.18 -0.18 6.12
CA ALA A 89 8.24 1.05 5.33
C ALA A 89 6.85 1.50 4.83
N ALA A 90 5.99 0.54 4.46
CA ALA A 90 4.63 0.82 3.98
C ALA A 90 3.71 1.20 5.16
N GLY A 91 3.79 0.49 6.29
CA GLY A 91 3.06 0.80 7.51
C GLY A 91 3.35 2.22 8.01
N LYS A 92 4.63 2.62 8.06
CA LYS A 92 5.01 4.01 8.43
C LYS A 92 4.43 5.07 7.49
N ARG A 93 4.38 4.80 6.18
CA ARG A 93 3.78 5.73 5.20
C ARG A 93 2.28 5.90 5.45
N LEU A 94 1.56 4.81 5.71
CA LEU A 94 0.14 4.86 6.07
C LEU A 94 -0.09 5.59 7.39
N LEU A 95 0.74 5.37 8.40
CA LEU A 95 0.64 6.06 9.69
C LEU A 95 0.83 7.57 9.55
N VAL A 96 1.83 8.00 8.77
CA VAL A 96 2.05 9.41 8.47
C VAL A 96 0.87 9.98 7.70
N ARG A 97 0.32 9.25 6.73
CA ARG A 97 -0.86 9.67 5.97
C ARG A 97 -2.11 9.78 6.86
N LEU A 98 -2.33 8.85 7.80
CA LEU A 98 -3.41 8.90 8.80
C LEU A 98 -3.32 10.15 9.64
N ARG A 99 -2.13 10.50 10.15
CA ARG A 99 -1.92 11.72 10.95
C ARG A 99 -2.34 13.01 10.22
N HIS A 100 -2.22 13.04 8.90
CA HIS A 100 -2.57 14.21 8.08
C HIS A 100 -3.97 14.11 7.45
N SER A 101 -4.72 13.05 7.74
CA SER A 101 -6.09 12.89 7.26
C SER A 101 -7.06 13.71 8.10
N ALA A 102 -8.03 14.34 7.44
CA ALA A 102 -9.07 15.12 8.11
C ALA A 102 -9.96 14.27 9.05
N GLY A 103 -10.03 12.95 8.82
CA GLY A 103 -10.80 12.01 9.64
C GLY A 103 -10.06 11.50 10.88
N VAL A 104 -8.85 11.97 11.15
CA VAL A 104 -8.03 11.47 12.27
C VAL A 104 -7.62 12.61 13.19
N LYS A 105 -7.99 12.49 14.45
CA LYS A 105 -7.54 13.35 15.53
C LYS A 105 -6.35 12.71 16.23
N VAL A 106 -5.21 13.39 16.21
CA VAL A 106 -4.05 12.97 16.98
C VAL A 106 -3.94 13.80 18.25
N ALA A 107 -4.13 13.16 19.40
CA ALA A 107 -3.92 13.75 20.70
C ALA A 107 -2.49 13.43 21.18
N SER A 108 -1.65 14.46 21.21
CA SER A 108 -0.30 14.40 21.79
C SER A 108 -0.35 14.95 23.21
N GLY A 109 -0.75 14.13 24.18
CA GLY A 109 -0.95 14.56 25.58
C GLY A 109 -0.09 13.82 26.62
N GLY A 110 0.65 12.79 26.24
CA GLY A 110 1.45 11.94 27.15
C GLY A 110 2.64 11.28 26.45
N ASP A 111 3.03 10.09 26.91
CA ASP A 111 4.24 9.36 26.47
C ASP A 111 4.13 8.79 25.03
N THR A 112 2.91 8.51 24.57
CA THR A 112 2.62 8.01 23.21
C THR A 112 1.48 8.76 22.54
N PRO A 113 1.59 9.07 21.23
CA PRO A 113 0.55 9.76 20.48
C PRO A 113 -0.70 8.86 20.36
N LEU A 114 -1.87 9.43 20.61
CA LEU A 114 -3.15 8.74 20.51
C LEU A 114 -3.86 9.15 19.24
N TYR A 115 -4.26 8.17 18.43
CA TYR A 115 -4.98 8.36 17.18
C TYR A 115 -6.45 8.00 17.42
N SER A 116 -7.35 8.92 17.15
CA SER A 116 -8.79 8.71 17.25
C SER A 116 -9.46 9.07 15.93
N TRP A 117 -10.45 8.30 15.53
CA TRP A 117 -11.29 8.67 14.40
C TRP A 117 -12.25 9.79 14.82
N ILE A 118 -12.36 10.84 14.02
CA ILE A 118 -13.34 11.92 14.21
C ILE A 118 -14.51 11.65 13.25
N GLU A 119 -15.68 11.36 13.82
CA GLU A 119 -16.95 11.25 13.07
C GLU A 119 -17.55 12.61 12.73
#